data_AF-A0A2N5SU61-F1
#
_entry.id   AF-A0A2N5SU61-F1
#
_cell.length_a   1.000
_cell.length_b   1.000
_cell.length_c   1.000
_cell.angle_alpha   90.00
_cell.angle_beta   90.00
_cell.angle_gamma   90.00
#
_symmetry.space_group_name_H-M   'P 1'
#
loop_
_entity.id
_entity.type
_entity.pdbx_description
1 polymer ?
#
loop_
_entity_poly.entity_id
_entity_poly.type
_entity_poly.pdbx_seq_one_letter_code
_entity_poly.pdbx_strand_id
1 'polypeptide(L)'
;MSTHDIFPDLVKRQSYYFQRRILLAIVLILVGYVAIASLLEALIKSTSGESRIVWDQQGALSLSHTPSAHLIKAIEQRRSNYQPGTTVLGVTAIISLTLRKQREERTGSLELLLRFLVKYPFVQEIIIWNDDVMASGLNLNGEDLLSKLNSTHHESPLPILRVINSPGGMGEMSGHMACSLAKFETCYHTDESVLNLNLDTLYAKYLESDGESDAAIVDHASPEEYAAESAYDVSQPDHSLNTGLVSHLSRGSLVAKRLSTRYFQQLTTAIHFSEKGDLVTTIPRSVSSDIQFSIWSNRRPLKLITPTRSSLITGSSTRKISHLDPEFINHAYERLNQTIQASDPFLVPSLFPRALSLHHSKPESEIGVASAYDDRSMLITNLNFSREWPLAVDGELSTCWEHLSGTKHGSFVGLNFVKSIHINQLTFFGKIAAEDWGLEVYSAEDRTWVSQPVIPTQITHQEPPVTKFVYNLSATADSQSLVKKLRLIIPQTSSSSPSGMTVCGWMVNEDWVV
;
A
#
# COMPACT_ATOMS: atom_id res chain seq x y z
N MET A 1 -13.63 10.53 101.80
CA MET A 1 -12.48 9.81 101.19
C MET A 1 -13.03 8.80 100.22
N SER A 2 -12.41 8.71 99.03
CA SER A 2 -12.48 7.57 98.09
C SER A 2 -13.81 7.39 97.34
N THR A 3 -13.90 7.25 96.02
CA THR A 3 -12.90 7.09 94.95
C THR A 3 -13.63 7.37 93.64
N HIS A 4 -13.09 8.25 92.81
CA HIS A 4 -13.62 8.56 91.48
C HIS A 4 -13.34 7.43 90.48
N ASP A 5 -14.32 7.19 89.61
CA ASP A 5 -14.26 6.34 88.44
C ASP A 5 -13.17 6.80 87.45
N ILE A 6 -12.10 6.00 87.33
CA ILE A 6 -11.04 6.16 86.32
C ILE A 6 -10.85 4.82 85.61
N PHE A 7 -11.85 4.32 84.87
CA PHE A 7 -11.68 3.09 84.10
C PHE A 7 -12.31 2.99 82.69
N PRO A 8 -13.20 3.88 82.19
CA PRO A 8 -13.70 3.72 80.80
C PRO A 8 -12.76 4.29 79.72
N ASP A 9 -11.83 5.20 80.07
CA ASP A 9 -10.97 5.86 79.08
C ASP A 9 -9.71 5.07 78.68
N LEU A 10 -9.22 4.17 79.55
CA LEU A 10 -8.06 3.32 79.25
C LEU A 10 -8.37 2.24 78.22
N VAL A 11 -9.59 1.68 78.26
CA VAL A 11 -10.02 0.61 77.34
C VAL A 11 -10.25 1.13 75.92
N LYS A 12 -10.83 2.34 75.78
CA LYS A 12 -10.98 3.00 74.47
C LYS A 12 -9.63 3.38 73.85
N ARG A 13 -8.68 3.84 74.66
CA ARG A 13 -7.33 4.20 74.18
C ARG A 13 -6.56 2.96 73.70
N GLN A 14 -6.64 1.84 74.42
CA GLN A 14 -6.01 0.58 74.03
C GLN A 14 -6.61 0.00 72.73
N SER A 15 -7.93 0.06 72.57
CA SER A 15 -8.62 -0.37 71.33
C SER A 15 -8.21 0.47 70.12
N TYR A 16 -8.05 1.79 70.28
CA TYR A 16 -7.63 2.68 69.20
C TYR A 16 -6.18 2.43 68.76
N TYR A 17 -5.27 2.19 69.70
CA TYR A 17 -3.89 1.82 69.37
C TYR A 17 -3.80 0.43 68.72
N PHE A 18 -4.66 -0.51 69.10
CA PHE A 18 -4.70 -1.85 68.50
C PHE A 18 -5.25 -1.80 67.06
N GLN A 19 -6.35 -1.08 66.83
CA GLN A 19 -6.90 -0.87 65.47
C GLN A 19 -5.92 -0.13 64.57
N ARG A 20 -5.22 0.88 65.07
CA ARG A 20 -4.21 1.61 64.29
C ARG A 20 -3.01 0.73 63.93
N ARG A 21 -2.58 -0.17 64.83
CA ARG A 21 -1.52 -1.16 64.54
C ARG A 21 -1.95 -2.20 63.52
N ILE A 22 -3.20 -2.66 63.57
CA ILE A 22 -3.77 -3.57 62.56
C ILE A 22 -3.83 -2.87 61.20
N LEU A 23 -4.29 -1.61 61.15
CA LEU A 23 -4.36 -0.85 59.90
C LEU A 23 -2.96 -0.62 59.30
N LEU A 24 -1.97 -0.32 60.15
CA LEU A 24 -0.58 -0.17 59.72
C LEU A 24 0.02 -1.49 59.24
N ALA A 25 -0.31 -2.61 59.90
CA ALA A 25 0.09 -3.94 59.45
C ALA A 25 -0.54 -4.32 58.11
N ILE A 26 -1.83 -4.02 57.90
CA ILE A 26 -2.51 -4.25 56.62
C ILE A 26 -1.88 -3.40 55.52
N VAL A 27 -1.59 -2.12 55.78
CA VAL A 27 -0.91 -1.24 54.83
C VAL A 27 0.49 -1.75 54.50
N LEU A 28 1.26 -2.19 55.50
CA LEU A 28 2.60 -2.76 55.27
C LEU A 28 2.55 -4.09 54.50
N ILE A 29 1.55 -4.92 54.73
CA ILE A 29 1.31 -6.15 53.96
C ILE A 29 0.94 -5.80 52.51
N LEU A 30 0.10 -4.78 52.30
CA LEU A 30 -0.28 -4.33 50.95
C LEU A 30 0.91 -3.73 50.19
N VAL A 31 1.71 -2.89 50.86
CA VAL A 31 2.93 -2.32 50.27
C VAL A 31 3.96 -3.43 50.00
N GLY A 32 4.11 -4.39 50.92
CA GLY A 32 4.95 -5.56 50.72
C GLY A 32 4.48 -6.45 49.57
N TYR A 33 3.18 -6.67 49.45
CA TYR A 33 2.58 -7.43 48.34
C TYR A 33 2.80 -6.72 47.00
N VAL A 34 2.61 -5.40 46.93
CA VAL A 34 2.87 -4.61 45.70
C VAL A 34 4.36 -4.63 45.35
N ALA A 35 5.26 -4.49 46.33
CA ALA A 35 6.70 -4.55 46.11
C ALA A 35 7.15 -5.95 45.66
N ILE A 36 6.59 -7.02 46.24
CA ILE A 36 6.89 -8.40 45.85
C ILE A 36 6.29 -8.71 44.47
N ALA A 37 5.07 -8.26 44.17
CA ALA A 37 4.43 -8.43 42.86
C ALA A 37 5.23 -7.72 41.76
N SER A 38 5.70 -6.49 42.02
CA SER A 38 6.54 -5.75 41.06
C SER A 38 7.95 -6.35 40.92
N LEU A 39 8.52 -6.91 41.99
CA LEU A 39 9.77 -7.67 41.91
C LEU A 39 9.60 -8.98 41.14
N LEU A 40 8.50 -9.70 41.36
CA LEU A 40 8.13 -10.91 40.60
C LEU A 40 7.89 -10.57 39.14
N GLU A 41 7.21 -9.47 38.83
CA GLU A 41 7.00 -9.02 37.45
C GLU A 41 8.32 -8.63 36.77
N ALA A 42 9.26 -8.03 37.51
CA ALA A 42 10.61 -7.72 37.02
C ALA A 42 11.46 -8.99 36.83
N LEU A 43 11.36 -9.96 37.73
CA LEU A 43 12.06 -11.25 37.64
C LEU A 43 11.47 -12.14 36.54
N ILE A 44 10.15 -12.14 36.36
CA ILE A 44 9.47 -12.80 35.25
C ILE A 44 9.94 -12.14 33.96
N LYS A 45 9.89 -10.81 33.81
CA LYS A 45 10.47 -10.08 32.65
C LYS A 45 11.96 -10.37 32.40
N SER A 46 12.71 -10.76 33.43
CA SER A 46 14.15 -11.09 33.32
C SER A 46 14.41 -12.57 33.01
N THR A 47 13.46 -13.48 33.25
CA THR A 47 13.64 -14.94 33.15
C THR A 47 12.75 -15.59 32.10
N SER A 48 11.56 -15.03 31.85
CA SER A 48 10.91 -15.18 30.56
C SER A 48 11.79 -14.44 29.56
N GLY A 49 12.64 -15.18 28.86
CA GLY A 49 13.15 -14.81 27.56
C GLY A 49 12.02 -14.68 26.53
N GLU A 50 10.91 -14.04 26.91
CA GLU A 50 10.14 -13.27 25.97
C GLU A 50 11.11 -12.21 25.48
N SER A 51 11.67 -12.48 24.31
CA SER A 51 11.85 -11.42 23.35
C SER A 51 10.57 -10.57 23.46
N ARG A 52 10.67 -9.44 24.15
CA ARG A 52 9.99 -8.28 23.62
C ARG A 52 10.44 -8.31 22.17
N ILE A 53 9.53 -8.69 21.28
CA ILE A 53 9.47 -8.11 19.97
C ILE A 53 9.20 -6.63 20.27
N VAL A 54 10.26 -5.97 20.71
CA VAL A 54 10.54 -4.61 20.37
C VAL A 54 10.46 -4.72 18.86
N TRP A 55 9.37 -4.23 18.30
CA TRP A 55 9.45 -3.62 16.99
C TRP A 55 10.60 -2.65 17.13
N ASP A 56 11.81 -3.11 16.80
CA ASP A 56 12.98 -2.28 16.86
C ASP A 56 12.71 -1.24 15.78
N GLN A 57 12.15 -0.11 16.24
CA GLN A 57 11.99 1.14 15.53
C GLN A 57 13.37 1.76 15.24
N GLN A 58 14.39 0.93 14.99
CA GLN A 58 15.66 1.32 14.41
C GLN A 58 15.50 1.74 12.93
N GLY A 59 14.28 1.68 12.38
CA GLY A 59 13.89 2.40 11.16
C GLY A 59 13.70 3.93 11.34
N ALA A 60 13.80 4.47 12.55
CA ALA A 60 13.68 5.91 12.81
C ALA A 60 14.99 6.71 12.59
N LEU A 61 16.03 6.11 12.01
CA LEU A 61 17.33 6.75 11.77
C LEU A 61 17.73 6.74 10.30
N SER A 62 16.95 7.36 9.40
CA SER A 62 17.48 8.06 8.19
C SER A 62 16.45 8.85 7.36
N LEU A 63 15.33 9.34 7.90
CA LEU A 63 14.33 10.09 7.10
C LEU A 63 13.89 11.41 7.76
N SER A 64 14.79 12.04 8.51
CA SER A 64 14.74 13.49 8.75
C SER A 64 15.52 14.19 7.64
N HIS A 65 14.94 14.20 6.44
CA HIS A 65 15.40 15.12 5.40
C HIS A 65 14.25 16.05 5.09
N THR A 66 14.47 17.35 5.30
CA THR A 66 13.72 18.39 4.59
C THR A 66 13.56 17.95 3.14
N PRO A 67 12.34 17.99 2.57
CA PRO A 67 12.11 17.60 1.19
C PRO A 67 13.15 18.26 0.29
N SER A 68 13.89 17.46 -0.49
CA SER A 68 14.94 18.02 -1.34
C SER A 68 14.34 19.03 -2.31
N ALA A 69 15.10 20.09 -2.67
CA ALA A 69 14.62 21.07 -3.64
C ALA A 69 14.19 20.42 -4.97
N HIS A 70 14.81 19.30 -5.33
CA HIS A 70 14.41 18.47 -6.47
C HIS A 70 13.01 17.85 -6.27
N LEU A 71 12.70 17.31 -5.09
CA LEU A 71 11.39 16.73 -4.80
C LEU A 71 10.28 17.80 -4.83
N ILE A 72 10.54 18.96 -4.24
CA ILE A 72 9.61 20.11 -4.29
C ILE A 72 9.35 20.52 -5.74
N LYS A 73 10.42 20.69 -6.53
CA LYS A 73 10.31 21.04 -7.96
C LYS A 73 9.53 19.98 -8.74
N ALA A 74 9.82 18.69 -8.51
CA ALA A 74 9.11 17.60 -9.16
C ALA A 74 7.61 17.67 -8.84
N ILE A 75 7.24 17.87 -7.58
CA ILE A 75 5.85 18.02 -7.15
C ILE A 75 5.21 19.22 -7.81
N GLU A 76 5.87 20.39 -7.81
CA GLU A 76 5.36 21.62 -8.41
C GLU A 76 5.02 21.42 -9.90
N GLN A 77 5.90 20.73 -10.63
CA GLN A 77 5.74 20.42 -12.04
C GLN A 77 4.69 19.33 -12.34
N ARG A 78 4.36 18.46 -11.36
CA ARG A 78 3.32 17.44 -11.53
C ARG A 78 1.96 18.08 -11.75
N ARG A 79 1.22 17.48 -12.67
CA ARG A 79 -0.19 17.75 -12.97
C ARG A 79 -0.86 16.41 -13.20
N SER A 80 -2.09 16.26 -12.68
CA SER A 80 -2.88 15.09 -13.01
C SER A 80 -3.19 15.07 -14.49
N ASN A 81 -3.15 13.87 -15.05
CA ASN A 81 -3.62 13.59 -16.39
C ASN A 81 -5.15 13.71 -16.43
N TYR A 82 -5.89 13.51 -15.34
CA TYR A 82 -7.33 13.68 -15.31
C TYR A 82 -7.72 15.17 -15.28
N GLN A 83 -8.75 15.54 -16.05
CA GLN A 83 -9.18 16.94 -16.15
C GLN A 83 -10.27 17.27 -15.13
N PRO A 84 -10.27 18.48 -14.55
CA PRO A 84 -11.36 18.96 -13.70
C PRO A 84 -12.69 18.96 -14.46
N GLY A 85 -13.77 18.51 -13.82
CA GLY A 85 -15.11 18.49 -14.43
C GLY A 85 -15.42 17.26 -15.30
N THR A 86 -14.45 16.37 -15.53
CA THR A 86 -14.74 15.02 -16.06
C THR A 86 -15.35 14.14 -14.97
N THR A 87 -16.23 13.21 -15.35
CA THR A 87 -16.80 12.24 -14.41
C THR A 87 -15.71 11.27 -13.97
N VAL A 88 -15.10 11.56 -12.83
CA VAL A 88 -14.11 10.72 -12.16
C VAL A 88 -14.75 10.03 -10.96
N LEU A 89 -14.27 8.83 -10.65
CA LEU A 89 -14.59 8.17 -9.39
C LEU A 89 -13.92 8.96 -8.24
N GLY A 90 -14.74 9.52 -7.35
CA GLY A 90 -14.27 10.31 -6.22
C GLY A 90 -13.53 9.46 -5.20
N VAL A 91 -12.42 9.98 -4.68
CA VAL A 91 -11.53 9.33 -3.72
C VAL A 91 -11.41 10.20 -2.47
N THR A 92 -11.49 9.55 -1.31
CA THR A 92 -11.10 10.13 -0.03
C THR A 92 -9.64 9.78 0.26
N ALA A 93 -8.75 10.77 0.28
CA ALA A 93 -7.38 10.56 0.73
C ALA A 93 -7.33 10.55 2.27
N ILE A 94 -6.65 9.55 2.82
CA ILE A 94 -6.52 9.32 4.25
C ILE A 94 -5.05 9.46 4.59
N ILE A 95 -4.74 10.44 5.42
CA ILE A 95 -3.38 10.73 5.87
C ILE A 95 -3.27 10.31 7.33
N SER A 96 -2.54 9.23 7.60
CA SER A 96 -2.31 8.75 8.96
C SER A 96 -1.04 9.40 9.51
N LEU A 97 -1.14 10.05 10.67
CA LEU A 97 0.00 10.70 11.33
C LEU A 97 0.30 10.00 12.64
N THR A 98 1.44 9.30 12.68
CA THR A 98 1.98 8.66 13.90
C THR A 98 3.13 9.50 14.42
N LEU A 99 2.82 10.64 15.03
CA LEU A 99 3.82 11.62 15.44
C LEU A 99 4.42 11.26 16.80
N ARG A 100 5.62 10.68 16.80
CA ARG A 100 6.49 10.67 17.98
C ARG A 100 7.57 11.77 17.83
N LYS A 101 7.35 12.88 18.53
CA LYS A 101 8.36 13.84 19.04
C LYS A 101 9.26 14.67 18.10
N GLN A 102 9.06 14.75 16.78
CA GLN A 102 9.76 15.73 15.94
C GLN A 102 8.80 16.82 15.44
N ARG A 103 8.87 17.99 16.06
CA ARG A 103 7.79 18.99 16.17
C ARG A 103 7.72 20.02 15.05
N GLU A 104 8.73 20.15 14.19
CA GLU A 104 8.80 21.27 13.22
C GLU A 104 9.14 20.83 11.77
N GLU A 105 9.97 19.79 11.58
CA GLU A 105 10.39 19.35 10.24
C GLU A 105 9.26 18.68 9.44
N ARG A 106 8.27 18.09 10.11
CA ARG A 106 7.22 17.27 9.45
C ARG A 106 5.97 18.03 9.02
N THR A 107 5.73 19.22 9.59
CA THR A 107 4.67 20.13 9.12
C THR A 107 4.86 20.55 7.67
N GLY A 108 6.11 20.69 7.22
CA GLY A 108 6.44 20.97 5.81
C GLY A 108 6.10 19.79 4.88
N SER A 109 6.34 18.55 5.32
CA SER A 109 6.02 17.35 4.55
C SER A 109 4.51 17.15 4.40
N LEU A 110 3.74 17.37 5.47
CA LEU A 110 2.28 17.33 5.40
C LEU A 110 1.73 18.40 4.45
N GLU A 111 2.23 19.64 4.54
CA GLU A 111 1.83 20.72 3.64
C GLU A 111 2.16 20.40 2.17
N LEU A 112 3.33 19.81 1.93
CA LEU A 112 3.77 19.38 0.60
C LEU A 112 2.89 18.25 0.05
N LEU A 113 2.55 17.26 0.88
CA LEU A 113 1.63 16.18 0.53
C LEU A 113 0.24 16.72 0.19
N LEU A 114 -0.30 17.63 1.00
CA LEU A 114 -1.58 18.26 0.71
C LEU A 114 -1.53 19.03 -0.61
N ARG A 115 -0.48 19.83 -0.86
CA ARG A 115 -0.28 20.53 -2.15
C ARG A 115 -0.14 19.59 -3.34
N PHE A 116 0.37 18.38 -3.13
CA PHE A 116 0.43 17.35 -4.17
C PHE A 116 -0.96 16.76 -4.44
N LEU A 117 -1.69 16.34 -3.39
CA LEU A 117 -2.98 15.67 -3.51
C LEU A 117 -4.07 16.57 -4.14
N VAL A 118 -4.08 17.87 -3.83
CA VAL A 118 -5.08 18.80 -4.41
C VAL A 118 -4.94 19.00 -5.92
N LYS A 119 -3.86 18.52 -6.54
CA LYS A 119 -3.65 18.57 -8.01
C LYS A 119 -4.40 17.49 -8.77
N TYR A 120 -5.00 16.53 -8.06
CA TYR A 120 -5.68 15.38 -8.64
C TYR A 120 -7.20 15.54 -8.50
N PRO A 121 -7.95 15.75 -9.60
CA PRO A 121 -9.38 16.03 -9.54
C PRO A 121 -10.25 14.91 -8.93
N PHE A 122 -9.75 13.67 -8.93
CA PHE A 122 -10.42 12.55 -8.28
C PHE A 122 -10.26 12.56 -6.76
N VAL A 123 -9.30 13.30 -6.18
CA VAL A 123 -9.22 13.49 -4.73
C VAL A 123 -10.21 14.56 -4.32
N GLN A 124 -11.34 14.15 -3.74
CA GLN A 124 -12.48 15.02 -3.44
C GLN A 124 -12.68 15.25 -1.94
N GLU A 125 -12.10 14.40 -1.09
CA GLU A 125 -12.05 14.55 0.37
C GLU A 125 -10.66 14.17 0.86
N ILE A 126 -10.18 14.86 1.89
CA ILE A 126 -8.96 14.51 2.62
C ILE A 126 -9.31 14.40 4.10
N ILE A 127 -9.05 13.23 4.70
CA ILE A 127 -9.16 13.00 6.14
C ILE A 127 -7.75 12.83 6.70
N ILE A 128 -7.35 13.75 7.56
CA ILE A 128 -6.10 13.65 8.33
C ILE A 128 -6.43 13.05 9.68
N TRP A 129 -5.91 11.85 9.94
CA TRP A 129 -5.97 11.22 11.25
C TRP A 129 -4.69 11.49 12.03
N ASN A 130 -4.77 12.40 13.00
CA ASN A 130 -3.69 12.71 13.92
C ASN A 130 -3.78 11.82 15.15
N ASP A 131 -2.92 10.80 15.21
CA ASP A 131 -2.99 9.75 16.21
C ASP A 131 -2.27 10.14 17.51
N ASP A 132 -2.79 9.67 18.65
CA ASP A 132 -2.18 9.83 19.98
C ASP A 132 -1.83 11.30 20.35
N VAL A 133 -2.78 12.22 20.19
CA VAL A 133 -2.53 13.65 20.46
C VAL A 133 -2.23 13.98 21.92
N MET A 134 -2.65 13.13 22.86
CA MET A 134 -2.33 13.31 24.29
C MET A 134 -0.85 13.03 24.58
N ALA A 135 -0.27 12.02 23.93
CA ALA A 135 1.14 11.71 24.10
C ALA A 135 2.04 12.59 23.23
N SER A 136 1.60 12.93 22.01
CA SER A 136 2.38 13.75 21.08
C SER A 136 2.31 15.25 21.41
N GLY A 137 1.21 15.71 22.03
CA GLY A 137 0.95 17.11 22.34
C GLY A 137 0.75 17.99 21.10
N LEU A 138 0.55 17.40 19.91
CA LEU A 138 0.29 18.12 18.67
C LEU A 138 -1.19 18.04 18.33
N ASN A 139 -1.89 19.17 18.38
CA ASN A 139 -3.26 19.29 17.89
C ASN A 139 -3.24 20.02 16.54
N LEU A 140 -3.74 19.38 15.50
CA LEU A 140 -3.80 19.96 14.17
C LEU A 140 -5.12 20.72 13.98
N ASN A 141 -5.00 21.93 13.45
CA ASN A 141 -6.13 22.77 13.08
C ASN A 141 -6.36 22.71 11.57
N GLY A 142 -7.54 22.27 11.15
CA GLY A 142 -7.91 22.17 9.74
C GLY A 142 -7.97 23.53 9.03
N GLU A 143 -8.41 24.59 9.72
CA GLU A 143 -8.52 25.93 9.12
C GLU A 143 -7.16 26.52 8.78
N ASP A 144 -6.17 26.31 9.64
CA ASP A 144 -4.79 26.76 9.41
C ASP A 144 -4.19 26.04 8.19
N LEU A 145 -4.45 24.73 8.03
CA LEU A 145 -4.02 23.96 6.87
C LEU A 145 -4.73 24.41 5.58
N LEU A 146 -6.03 24.67 5.63
CA LEU A 146 -6.80 25.20 4.49
C LEU A 146 -6.28 26.57 4.06
N SER A 147 -5.96 27.46 5.01
CA SER A 147 -5.44 28.80 4.70
C SER A 147 -4.13 28.73 3.88
N LYS A 148 -3.26 27.77 4.20
CA LYS A 148 -1.99 27.51 3.48
C LYS A 148 -2.20 26.88 2.10
N LEU A 149 -3.29 26.13 1.91
CA LEU A 149 -3.66 25.58 0.61
C LEU A 149 -4.28 26.64 -0.30
N ASN A 150 -5.08 27.55 0.26
CA ASN A 150 -5.69 28.64 -0.49
C ASN A 150 -4.68 29.65 -1.06
N SER A 151 -3.50 29.80 -0.44
CA SER A 151 -2.44 30.68 -0.97
C SER A 151 -1.77 30.14 -2.23
N THR A 152 -2.03 28.89 -2.61
CA THR A 152 -1.57 28.30 -3.86
C THR A 152 -2.69 28.42 -4.90
N HIS A 153 -2.41 29.03 -6.06
CA HIS A 153 -3.40 29.11 -7.15
C HIS A 153 -3.77 27.71 -7.64
N HIS A 154 -5.04 27.31 -7.47
CA HIS A 154 -5.57 26.03 -7.93
C HIS A 154 -6.62 26.26 -9.02
N GLU A 155 -6.56 25.47 -10.08
CA GLU A 155 -7.54 25.49 -11.19
C GLU A 155 -8.82 24.70 -10.86
N SER A 156 -8.84 23.96 -9.73
CA SER A 156 -9.92 23.08 -9.30
C SER A 156 -10.46 23.46 -7.93
N PRO A 157 -11.73 23.14 -7.62
CA PRO A 157 -12.26 23.30 -6.26
C PRO A 157 -11.43 22.45 -5.30
N LEU A 158 -11.11 23.02 -4.13
CA LEU A 158 -10.38 22.31 -3.10
C LEU A 158 -11.20 21.12 -2.57
N PRO A 159 -10.55 19.99 -2.23
CA PRO A 159 -11.22 18.88 -1.58
C PRO A 159 -11.71 19.27 -0.19
N ILE A 160 -12.71 18.54 0.30
CA ILE A 160 -13.20 18.68 1.67
C ILE A 160 -12.10 18.21 2.63
N LEU A 161 -11.55 19.12 3.45
CA LEU A 161 -10.54 18.76 4.46
C LEU A 161 -11.20 18.49 5.81
N ARG A 162 -10.88 17.34 6.41
CA ARG A 162 -11.29 16.98 7.78
C ARG A 162 -10.07 16.55 8.57
N VAL A 163 -9.94 17.06 9.79
CA VAL A 163 -8.87 16.70 10.72
C VAL A 163 -9.47 16.04 11.94
N ILE A 164 -8.99 14.84 12.27
CA ILE A 164 -9.41 14.07 13.44
C ILE A 164 -8.21 13.95 14.37
N ASN A 165 -8.29 14.56 15.55
CA ASN A 165 -7.26 14.47 16.58
C ASN A 165 -7.67 13.38 17.59
N SER A 166 -7.08 12.19 17.48
CA SER A 166 -7.40 11.05 18.33
C SER A 166 -6.67 11.15 19.68
N PRO A 167 -7.39 11.11 20.82
CA PRO A 167 -6.76 11.25 22.14
C PRO A 167 -5.84 10.09 22.52
N GLY A 168 -5.95 8.93 21.86
CA GLY A 168 -5.08 7.78 22.06
C GLY A 168 -4.61 7.17 20.73
N GLY A 169 -3.56 6.36 20.79
CA GLY A 169 -3.00 5.70 19.62
C GLY A 169 -3.86 4.54 19.12
N MET A 170 -4.32 4.64 17.88
CA MET A 170 -5.04 3.58 17.16
C MET A 170 -4.15 2.83 16.15
N GLY A 171 -2.97 3.34 15.81
CA GLY A 171 -2.06 2.68 14.86
C GLY A 171 -2.73 2.42 13.51
N GLU A 172 -2.57 1.23 12.94
CA GLU A 172 -3.12 0.87 11.62
C GLU A 172 -4.67 0.92 11.55
N MET A 173 -5.38 0.77 12.68
CA MET A 173 -6.84 0.91 12.72
C MET A 173 -7.32 2.30 12.31
N SER A 174 -6.50 3.33 12.56
CA SER A 174 -6.86 4.72 12.27
C SER A 174 -7.22 4.91 10.80
N GLY A 175 -6.45 4.30 9.89
CA GLY A 175 -6.71 4.35 8.46
C GLY A 175 -8.05 3.72 8.10
N HIS A 176 -8.36 2.53 8.64
CA HIS A 176 -9.65 1.88 8.41
C HIS A 176 -10.81 2.69 9.00
N MET A 177 -10.62 3.27 10.18
CA MET A 177 -11.64 4.12 10.82
C MET A 177 -11.92 5.35 9.96
N ALA A 178 -10.87 6.06 9.53
CA ALA A 178 -10.99 7.20 8.63
C ALA A 178 -11.70 6.82 7.32
N CYS A 179 -11.34 5.69 6.72
CA CYS A 179 -11.97 5.19 5.50
C CYS A 179 -13.46 4.85 5.71
N SER A 180 -13.82 4.27 6.84
CA SER A 180 -15.23 3.99 7.17
C SER A 180 -16.06 5.29 7.31
N LEU A 181 -15.42 6.39 7.73
CA LEU A 181 -16.01 7.73 7.87
C LEU A 181 -15.96 8.56 6.58
N ALA A 182 -15.35 8.02 5.51
CA ALA A 182 -15.21 8.69 4.23
C ALA A 182 -16.58 8.93 3.57
N LYS A 183 -16.67 10.05 2.84
CA LYS A 183 -17.84 10.37 2.00
C LYS A 183 -17.89 9.52 0.74
N PHE A 184 -16.73 9.17 0.19
CA PHE A 184 -16.61 8.40 -1.05
C PHE A 184 -16.37 6.92 -0.76
N GLU A 185 -16.71 6.07 -1.74
CA GLU A 185 -16.57 4.60 -1.63
C GLU A 185 -15.16 4.10 -1.93
N THR A 186 -14.24 4.99 -2.32
CA THR A 186 -12.82 4.69 -2.55
C THR A 186 -11.93 5.52 -1.62
N CYS A 187 -10.96 4.87 -0.99
CA CYS A 187 -10.02 5.46 -0.05
C CYS A 187 -8.59 5.33 -0.56
N TYR A 188 -7.81 6.41 -0.54
CA TYR A 188 -6.36 6.40 -0.77
C TYR A 188 -5.63 6.53 0.56
N HIS A 189 -4.95 5.48 1.01
CA HIS A 189 -4.22 5.46 2.27
C HIS A 189 -2.77 5.93 2.05
N THR A 190 -2.34 6.92 2.83
CA THR A 190 -0.98 7.46 2.81
C THR A 190 -0.57 7.97 4.20
N ASP A 191 0.70 8.30 4.40
CA ASP A 191 1.19 9.06 5.55
C ASP A 191 2.06 10.26 5.13
N GLU A 192 2.54 11.04 6.10
CA GLU A 192 3.39 12.22 5.87
C GLU A 192 4.82 11.90 5.38
N SER A 193 5.26 10.65 5.52
CA SER A 193 6.61 10.21 5.17
C SER A 193 6.68 9.66 3.75
N VAL A 194 5.54 9.19 3.23
CA VAL A 194 5.45 8.57 1.91
C VAL A 194 4.78 9.54 0.94
N LEU A 195 5.58 10.02 -0.02
CA LEU A 195 5.06 10.75 -1.17
C LEU A 195 5.21 9.91 -2.43
N ASN A 196 4.09 9.34 -2.86
CA ASN A 196 3.99 8.63 -4.12
C ASN A 196 3.68 9.61 -5.26
N LEU A 197 4.61 9.75 -6.20
CA LEU A 197 4.46 10.66 -7.36
C LEU A 197 3.63 10.06 -8.50
N ASN A 198 3.22 8.80 -8.39
CA ASN A 198 2.59 8.00 -9.45
C ASN A 198 1.11 7.71 -9.15
N LEU A 199 0.34 8.77 -8.85
CA LEU A 199 -1.03 8.62 -8.37
C LEU A 199 -2.04 8.40 -9.51
N ASP A 200 -1.80 8.94 -10.70
CA ASP A 200 -2.69 8.72 -11.86
C ASP A 200 -2.61 7.29 -12.38
N THR A 201 -1.42 6.69 -12.42
CA THR A 201 -1.21 5.29 -12.80
C THR A 201 -1.79 4.35 -11.74
N LEU A 202 -1.61 4.65 -10.46
CA LEU A 202 -2.27 3.91 -9.37
C LEU A 202 -3.79 3.92 -9.52
N TYR A 203 -4.34 5.11 -9.74
CA TYR A 203 -5.77 5.32 -9.93
C TYR A 203 -6.27 4.63 -11.20
N ALA A 204 -5.53 4.72 -12.32
CA ALA A 204 -5.86 4.00 -13.54
C ALA A 204 -5.86 2.47 -13.33
N LYS A 205 -4.87 1.93 -12.62
CA LYS A 205 -4.81 0.50 -12.26
C LYS A 205 -6.00 0.09 -11.37
N TYR A 206 -6.40 0.95 -10.44
CA TYR A 206 -7.60 0.73 -9.61
C TYR A 206 -8.89 0.70 -10.44
N LEU A 207 -9.07 1.63 -11.38
CA LEU A 207 -10.22 1.65 -12.26
C LEU A 207 -10.26 0.43 -13.20
N GLU A 208 -9.12 0.04 -13.76
CA GLU A 208 -9.04 -1.09 -14.70
C GLU A 208 -9.15 -2.47 -14.05
N SER A 209 -8.93 -2.54 -12.74
CA SER A 209 -9.16 -3.74 -11.92
C SER A 209 -10.57 -3.80 -11.31
N ASP A 210 -11.48 -2.93 -11.75
CA ASP A 210 -12.84 -2.80 -11.23
C ASP A 210 -12.86 -2.58 -9.71
N GLY A 211 -11.88 -1.84 -9.17
CA GLY A 211 -11.49 -1.89 -7.76
C GLY A 211 -12.61 -1.72 -6.71
N GLU A 212 -13.65 -0.93 -6.99
CA GLU A 212 -14.82 -0.80 -6.12
C GLU A 212 -15.67 -2.08 -6.12
N SER A 213 -16.14 -2.48 -7.30
CA SER A 213 -16.98 -3.66 -7.54
C SER A 213 -16.29 -4.94 -7.11
N ASP A 214 -14.97 -4.98 -7.27
CA ASP A 214 -14.13 -6.14 -7.06
C ASP A 214 -13.41 -6.14 -5.71
N ALA A 215 -13.50 -5.04 -4.94
CA ALA A 215 -12.85 -4.93 -3.63
C ALA A 215 -11.33 -5.15 -3.75
N ALA A 216 -10.75 -4.65 -4.84
CA ALA A 216 -9.31 -4.73 -5.05
C ALA A 216 -8.60 -3.78 -4.09
N ILE A 217 -7.45 -4.24 -3.61
CA ILE A 217 -6.44 -3.39 -2.99
C ILE A 217 -5.41 -3.17 -4.09
N VAL A 218 -5.20 -1.91 -4.48
CA VAL A 218 -4.15 -1.56 -5.43
C VAL A 218 -3.12 -0.73 -4.70
N ASP A 219 -1.89 -1.21 -4.66
CA ASP A 219 -0.89 -0.74 -3.72
C ASP A 219 0.44 -0.44 -4.41
N HIS A 220 1.15 0.58 -3.94
CA HIS A 220 2.52 0.85 -4.39
C HIS A 220 3.52 -0.02 -3.66
N ALA A 221 4.51 -0.53 -4.38
CA ALA A 221 5.60 -1.28 -3.77
C ALA A 221 6.93 -0.94 -4.44
N SER A 222 8.03 -0.94 -3.68
CA SER A 222 9.36 -1.03 -4.30
C SER A 222 9.57 -2.41 -4.96
N PRO A 223 10.56 -2.58 -5.85
CA PRO A 223 10.89 -3.90 -6.39
C PRO A 223 11.20 -4.94 -5.30
N GLU A 224 11.87 -4.54 -4.21
CA GLU A 224 12.17 -5.40 -3.07
C GLU A 224 10.93 -5.78 -2.28
N GLU A 225 10.04 -4.81 -2.04
CA GLU A 225 8.76 -5.04 -1.36
C GLU A 225 7.87 -5.95 -2.19
N TYR A 226 7.76 -5.71 -3.50
CA TYR A 226 7.04 -6.58 -4.42
C TYR A 226 7.58 -8.01 -4.35
N ALA A 227 8.91 -8.18 -4.43
CA ALA A 227 9.54 -9.49 -4.39
C ALA A 227 9.28 -10.22 -3.07
N ALA A 228 9.45 -9.52 -1.95
CA ALA A 228 9.29 -10.10 -0.62
C ALA A 228 7.83 -10.45 -0.33
N GLU A 229 6.90 -9.55 -0.66
CA GLU A 229 5.50 -9.75 -0.34
C GLU A 229 4.80 -10.72 -1.30
N SER A 230 5.23 -10.78 -2.57
CA SER A 230 4.68 -11.75 -3.54
C SER A 230 5.03 -13.19 -3.19
N ALA A 231 6.10 -13.41 -2.39
CA ALA A 231 6.41 -14.73 -1.84
C ALA A 231 5.35 -15.23 -0.85
N TYR A 232 4.46 -14.35 -0.37
CA TYR A 232 3.37 -14.67 0.55
C TYR A 232 2.00 -14.67 -0.12
N ASP A 233 1.96 -14.68 -1.45
CA ASP A 233 0.71 -14.85 -2.18
C ASP A 233 0.23 -16.30 -2.12
N VAL A 234 -1.05 -16.47 -1.80
CA VAL A 234 -1.70 -17.76 -1.58
C VAL A 234 -2.83 -17.91 -2.57
N SER A 235 -2.76 -18.94 -3.40
CA SER A 235 -3.84 -19.32 -4.30
C SER A 235 -4.19 -20.78 -4.08
N GLN A 236 -5.40 -21.05 -3.59
CA GLN A 236 -5.95 -22.39 -3.43
C GLN A 236 -7.33 -22.45 -4.09
N PRO A 237 -7.39 -22.80 -5.40
CA PRO A 237 -8.63 -22.84 -6.16
C PRO A 237 -9.70 -23.75 -5.54
N ASP A 238 -9.29 -24.90 -5.00
CA ASP A 238 -10.19 -25.88 -4.36
C ASP A 238 -10.95 -25.32 -3.15
N HIS A 239 -10.38 -24.28 -2.52
CA HIS A 239 -10.95 -23.60 -1.36
C HIS A 239 -11.48 -22.20 -1.69
N SER A 240 -11.48 -21.82 -2.97
CA SER A 240 -11.84 -20.46 -3.42
C SER A 240 -11.10 -19.37 -2.65
N LEU A 241 -9.82 -19.61 -2.39
CA LEU A 241 -8.94 -18.73 -1.63
C LEU A 241 -7.89 -18.11 -2.56
N ASN A 242 -7.81 -16.78 -2.55
CA ASN A 242 -6.80 -16.04 -3.27
C ASN A 242 -6.42 -14.80 -2.46
N THR A 243 -5.32 -14.83 -1.71
CA THR A 243 -4.91 -13.75 -0.81
C THR A 243 -3.43 -13.45 -1.00
N GLY A 244 -2.99 -12.29 -0.52
CA GLY A 244 -1.60 -11.87 -0.49
C GLY A 244 -1.34 -10.89 0.65
N LEU A 245 -0.11 -10.42 0.74
CA LEU A 245 0.34 -9.52 1.80
C LEU A 245 0.38 -8.06 1.32
N VAL A 246 -0.12 -7.15 2.16
CA VAL A 246 0.21 -5.71 2.14
C VAL A 246 0.84 -5.36 3.47
N SER A 247 2.13 -5.06 3.47
CA SER A 247 2.86 -4.78 4.71
C SER A 247 2.39 -3.49 5.39
N HIS A 248 2.01 -2.47 4.60
CA HIS A 248 1.58 -1.18 5.13
C HIS A 248 0.68 -0.44 4.13
N LEU A 249 -0.63 -0.38 4.37
CA LEU A 249 -1.58 0.34 3.50
C LEU A 249 -1.26 1.83 3.34
N SER A 250 -0.60 2.40 4.34
CA SER A 250 -0.27 3.82 4.45
C SER A 250 0.93 4.22 3.56
N ARG A 251 1.48 3.30 2.76
CA ARG A 251 2.52 3.61 1.76
C ARG A 251 1.99 4.13 0.42
N GLY A 252 0.68 4.29 0.28
CA GLY A 252 0.05 4.70 -0.98
C GLY A 252 -0.75 3.56 -1.59
N SER A 253 -1.87 3.21 -0.96
CA SER A 253 -2.78 2.17 -1.48
C SER A 253 -4.18 2.72 -1.72
N LEU A 254 -4.80 2.35 -2.85
CA LEU A 254 -6.22 2.54 -3.12
C LEU A 254 -7.01 1.30 -2.71
N VAL A 255 -8.06 1.52 -1.92
CA VAL A 255 -8.93 0.46 -1.40
C VAL A 255 -10.40 0.90 -1.46
N ALA A 256 -11.30 -0.06 -1.65
CA ALA A 256 -12.73 0.20 -1.53
C ALA A 256 -13.14 0.36 -0.06
N LYS A 257 -13.98 1.33 0.28
CA LYS A 257 -14.47 1.63 1.64
C LYS A 257 -15.13 0.44 2.33
N ARG A 258 -15.87 -0.37 1.56
CA ARG A 258 -16.51 -1.61 2.06
C ARG A 258 -15.52 -2.58 2.72
N LEU A 259 -14.24 -2.50 2.35
CA LEU A 259 -13.17 -3.29 2.93
C LEU A 259 -12.86 -2.88 4.37
N SER A 260 -12.77 -1.58 4.62
CA SER A 260 -12.64 -1.03 5.98
C SER A 260 -13.89 -1.27 6.82
N THR A 261 -15.08 -1.32 6.21
CA THR A 261 -16.31 -1.71 6.93
C THR A 261 -16.27 -3.19 7.35
N ARG A 262 -15.85 -4.07 6.44
CA ARG A 262 -15.70 -5.50 6.72
C ARG A 262 -14.63 -5.77 7.78
N TYR A 263 -13.52 -5.04 7.72
CA TYR A 263 -12.48 -5.06 8.73
C TYR A 263 -13.05 -4.93 10.15
N PHE A 264 -13.90 -3.92 10.39
CA PHE A 264 -14.47 -3.72 11.73
C PHE A 264 -15.48 -4.81 12.11
N GLN A 265 -16.29 -5.31 11.16
CA GLN A 265 -17.20 -6.42 11.43
C GLN A 265 -16.46 -7.67 11.90
N GLN A 266 -15.32 -7.99 11.28
CA GLN A 266 -14.47 -9.10 11.66
C GLN A 266 -13.79 -8.85 13.01
N LEU A 267 -13.25 -7.65 13.22
CA LEU A 267 -12.63 -7.28 14.49
C LEU A 267 -13.59 -7.46 15.67
N THR A 268 -14.81 -6.95 15.55
CA THR A 268 -15.86 -7.11 16.57
C THR A 268 -16.21 -8.58 16.80
N THR A 269 -16.33 -9.36 15.73
CA THR A 269 -16.64 -10.79 15.83
C THR A 269 -15.50 -11.57 16.52
N ALA A 270 -14.25 -11.28 16.18
CA ALA A 270 -13.08 -11.92 16.79
C ALA A 270 -12.94 -11.59 18.27
N ILE A 271 -13.24 -10.35 18.68
CA ILE A 271 -13.27 -9.95 20.09
C ILE A 271 -14.32 -10.78 20.86
N HIS A 272 -15.49 -11.03 20.28
CA HIS A 272 -16.52 -11.87 20.91
C HIS A 272 -16.10 -13.34 21.10
N PHE A 273 -15.29 -13.89 20.20
CA PHE A 273 -14.79 -15.27 20.35
C PHE A 273 -13.65 -15.41 21.37
N SER A 274 -13.02 -14.31 21.78
CA SER A 274 -11.96 -14.28 22.80
C SER A 274 -12.49 -14.32 24.24
N GLU A 275 -13.73 -14.79 24.45
CA GLU A 275 -14.40 -14.85 25.77
C GLU A 275 -13.86 -15.94 26.73
N LYS A 276 -12.82 -16.70 26.37
CA LYS A 276 -12.12 -17.58 27.33
C LYS A 276 -10.80 -16.95 27.80
N GLY A 277 -10.95 -15.95 28.66
CA GLY A 277 -9.97 -15.67 29.71
C GLY A 277 -8.80 -14.79 29.33
N ASP A 278 -9.06 -13.58 28.84
CA ASP A 278 -8.26 -12.42 29.26
C ASP A 278 -9.00 -11.13 28.90
N LEU A 279 -9.37 -10.36 29.92
CA LEU A 279 -10.06 -9.07 29.84
C LEU A 279 -9.07 -7.96 29.42
N VAL A 280 -8.18 -8.24 28.47
CA VAL A 280 -7.30 -7.23 27.91
C VAL A 280 -7.89 -6.81 26.58
N THR A 281 -8.23 -5.54 26.45
CA THR A 281 -8.66 -4.84 25.22
C THR A 281 -7.56 -4.78 24.16
N THR A 282 -6.68 -5.78 24.11
CA THR A 282 -5.65 -5.91 23.09
C THR A 282 -6.23 -6.72 21.96
N ILE A 283 -6.25 -6.15 20.76
CA ILE A 283 -6.56 -6.88 19.55
C ILE A 283 -5.66 -8.12 19.53
N PRO A 284 -6.21 -9.33 19.44
CA PRO A 284 -5.40 -10.52 19.36
C PRO A 284 -4.35 -10.32 18.26
N ARG A 285 -3.07 -10.63 18.54
CA ARG A 285 -2.00 -10.49 17.52
C ARG A 285 -2.34 -11.23 16.22
N SER A 286 -3.12 -12.32 16.35
CA SER A 286 -3.73 -13.10 15.29
C SER A 286 -4.77 -12.34 14.44
N VAL A 287 -5.49 -11.36 14.99
CA VAL A 287 -6.36 -10.49 14.21
C VAL A 287 -5.54 -9.38 13.56
N SER A 288 -4.59 -8.79 14.30
CA SER A 288 -3.63 -7.81 13.75
C SER A 288 -2.81 -8.35 12.57
N SER A 289 -2.49 -9.65 12.57
CA SER A 289 -1.82 -10.31 11.46
C SER A 289 -2.69 -10.45 10.24
N ASP A 290 -3.93 -10.85 10.45
CA ASP A 290 -4.88 -11.14 9.37
C ASP A 290 -5.36 -9.84 8.70
N ILE A 291 -5.06 -8.69 9.32
CA ILE A 291 -5.26 -7.35 8.78
C ILE A 291 -4.22 -7.01 7.70
N GLN A 292 -2.96 -7.42 7.90
CA GLN A 292 -1.86 -7.23 6.94
C GLN A 292 -2.01 -8.16 5.73
N PHE A 293 -2.54 -9.35 5.95
CA PHE A 293 -2.97 -10.20 4.85
C PHE A 293 -4.30 -9.71 4.29
N SER A 294 -4.43 -9.63 2.98
CA SER A 294 -5.71 -9.39 2.28
C SER A 294 -6.71 -10.57 2.40
N ILE A 295 -6.59 -11.36 3.48
CA ILE A 295 -7.47 -12.49 3.77
C ILE A 295 -8.91 -12.01 3.92
N TRP A 296 -9.13 -10.79 4.44
CA TRP A 296 -10.47 -10.22 4.61
C TRP A 296 -11.14 -9.79 3.30
N SER A 297 -10.37 -9.50 2.25
CA SER A 297 -10.92 -9.34 0.89
C SER A 297 -11.03 -10.67 0.17
N ASN A 298 -10.29 -11.69 0.64
CA ASN A 298 -10.02 -12.93 -0.09
C ASN A 298 -9.66 -12.63 -1.56
N ARG A 299 -8.82 -11.60 -1.70
CA ARG A 299 -8.37 -11.11 -3.00
C ARG A 299 -6.95 -10.62 -2.89
N ARG A 300 -6.06 -11.26 -3.66
CA ARG A 300 -4.66 -10.84 -3.80
C ARG A 300 -4.60 -9.34 -4.14
N PRO A 301 -3.80 -8.54 -3.42
CA PRO A 301 -3.58 -7.13 -3.74
C PRO A 301 -2.86 -7.03 -5.07
N LEU A 302 -3.25 -6.07 -5.90
CA LEU A 302 -2.53 -5.73 -7.11
C LEU A 302 -1.45 -4.71 -6.78
N LYS A 303 -0.23 -4.90 -7.27
CA LYS A 303 0.91 -4.07 -6.88
C LYS A 303 1.45 -3.28 -8.05
N LEU A 304 1.64 -1.99 -7.87
CA LEU A 304 2.27 -1.12 -8.84
C LEU A 304 3.69 -0.82 -8.38
N ILE A 305 4.66 -1.40 -9.10
CA ILE A 305 6.06 -1.19 -8.76
C ILE A 305 6.44 0.26 -9.04
N THR A 306 7.06 0.89 -8.04
CA THR A 306 7.52 2.28 -8.13
C THR A 306 8.67 2.43 -9.12
N PRO A 307 8.75 3.56 -9.83
CA PRO A 307 9.90 3.87 -10.66
C PRO A 307 11.16 3.98 -9.80
N THR A 308 12.22 3.26 -10.16
CA THR A 308 13.50 3.28 -9.45
C THR A 308 14.59 3.85 -10.34
N ARG A 309 15.42 4.77 -9.82
CA ARG A 309 16.67 5.15 -10.50
C ARG A 309 17.66 3.97 -10.43
N SER A 310 18.38 3.70 -11.52
CA SER A 310 19.33 2.58 -11.61
C SER A 310 20.36 2.49 -10.47
N SER A 311 20.84 3.63 -9.95
CA SER A 311 21.78 3.68 -8.80
C SER A 311 21.20 3.15 -7.49
N LEU A 312 19.87 3.04 -7.37
CA LEU A 312 19.19 2.51 -6.18
C LEU A 312 19.05 0.99 -6.23
N ILE A 313 19.13 0.36 -7.41
CA ILE A 313 18.99 -1.10 -7.57
C ILE A 313 20.25 -1.84 -7.08
N THR A 314 21.43 -1.23 -7.23
CA THR A 314 22.73 -1.84 -6.89
C THR A 314 23.19 -1.54 -5.46
N GLY A 315 22.58 -0.56 -4.78
CA GLY A 315 22.95 -0.11 -3.42
C GLY A 315 21.87 -0.23 -2.36
N SER A 316 20.67 -0.71 -2.72
CA SER A 316 19.61 -1.06 -1.79
C SER A 316 20.09 -2.24 -0.94
N SER A 317 20.73 -1.94 0.21
CA SER A 317 20.78 -2.91 1.31
C SER A 317 19.34 -3.34 1.46
N THR A 318 19.05 -4.64 1.30
CA THR A 318 17.73 -5.18 1.60
C THR A 318 17.34 -4.57 2.92
N ARG A 319 16.44 -3.58 2.88
CA ARG A 319 15.70 -3.20 4.06
C ARG A 319 15.15 -4.56 4.43
N LYS A 320 15.61 -5.11 5.55
CA LYS A 320 14.94 -6.27 6.10
C LYS A 320 13.55 -5.72 6.35
N ILE A 321 12.67 -5.83 5.36
CA ILE A 321 11.28 -6.19 5.59
C ILE A 321 11.50 -7.33 6.55
N SER A 322 11.28 -7.05 7.83
CA SER A 322 11.38 -8.04 8.88
C SER A 322 10.50 -9.15 8.33
N HIS A 323 11.14 -10.17 7.75
CA HIS A 323 10.43 -11.24 7.07
C HIS A 323 9.39 -11.64 8.09
N LEU A 324 8.11 -11.55 7.71
CA LEU A 324 7.05 -11.93 8.63
C LEU A 324 7.51 -13.24 9.26
N ASP A 325 7.48 -13.27 10.59
CA ASP A 325 8.05 -14.36 11.34
C ASP A 325 7.57 -15.69 10.71
N PRO A 326 8.47 -16.59 10.27
CA PRO A 326 8.05 -17.85 9.66
C PRO A 326 7.03 -18.62 10.50
N GLU A 327 7.11 -18.52 11.83
CA GLU A 327 6.11 -19.10 12.74
C GLU A 327 4.75 -18.39 12.61
N PHE A 328 4.76 -17.06 12.52
CA PHE A 328 3.55 -16.28 12.29
C PHE A 328 2.87 -16.61 10.96
N ILE A 329 3.65 -16.80 9.91
CA ILE A 329 3.13 -17.20 8.59
C ILE A 329 2.51 -18.59 8.69
N ASN A 330 3.20 -19.55 9.31
CA ASN A 330 2.65 -20.89 9.52
C ASN A 330 1.35 -20.84 10.34
N HIS A 331 1.28 -20.03 11.40
CA HIS A 331 0.05 -19.84 12.16
C HIS A 331 -1.06 -19.16 11.36
N ALA A 332 -0.76 -18.21 10.47
CA ALA A 332 -1.75 -17.61 9.59
C ALA A 332 -2.29 -18.65 8.60
N TYR A 333 -1.42 -19.47 8.00
CA TYR A 333 -1.81 -20.58 7.13
C TYR A 333 -2.62 -21.66 7.86
N GLU A 334 -2.21 -22.05 9.07
CA GLU A 334 -2.92 -23.04 9.87
C GLU A 334 -4.31 -22.54 10.26
N ARG A 335 -4.44 -21.28 10.67
CA ARG A 335 -5.75 -20.69 10.99
C ARG A 335 -6.62 -20.54 9.76
N LEU A 336 -6.04 -20.17 8.63
CA LEU A 336 -6.75 -20.12 7.36
C LEU A 336 -7.29 -21.51 6.99
N ASN A 337 -6.45 -22.54 7.08
CA ASN A 337 -6.83 -23.92 6.81
C ASN A 337 -7.89 -24.43 7.80
N GLN A 338 -7.72 -24.19 9.10
CA GLN A 338 -8.70 -24.55 10.14
C GLN A 338 -10.03 -23.84 9.93
N THR A 339 -10.00 -22.56 9.54
CA THR A 339 -11.23 -21.80 9.31
C THR A 339 -11.94 -22.23 8.04
N ILE A 340 -11.19 -22.53 6.97
CA ILE A 340 -11.74 -23.12 5.75
C ILE A 340 -12.43 -24.45 6.09
N GLN A 341 -11.79 -25.32 6.88
CA GLN A 341 -12.33 -26.61 7.30
C GLN A 341 -13.54 -26.50 8.25
N ALA A 342 -13.58 -25.48 9.11
CA ALA A 342 -14.67 -25.25 10.05
C ALA A 342 -15.87 -24.49 9.44
N SER A 343 -15.67 -23.81 8.30
CA SER A 343 -16.72 -23.03 7.64
C SER A 343 -17.69 -23.95 6.87
N ASP A 344 -18.81 -24.31 7.50
CA ASP A 344 -19.95 -24.85 6.77
C ASP A 344 -20.51 -23.76 5.83
N PRO A 345 -20.57 -23.99 4.50
CA PRO A 345 -21.05 -23.00 3.54
C PRO A 345 -22.47 -22.46 3.81
N PHE A 346 -23.24 -23.10 4.68
CA PHE A 346 -24.65 -22.78 4.90
C PHE A 346 -25.02 -22.31 6.32
N LEU A 347 -24.10 -22.32 7.29
CA LEU A 347 -24.47 -22.17 8.71
C LEU A 347 -23.82 -21.01 9.48
N VAL A 348 -22.86 -20.28 8.91
CA VAL A 348 -22.24 -19.12 9.59
C VAL A 348 -22.06 -17.97 8.60
N PRO A 349 -22.37 -16.71 8.95
CA PRO A 349 -21.88 -15.56 8.19
C PRO A 349 -20.35 -15.65 8.20
N SER A 350 -19.77 -16.19 7.13
CA SER A 350 -18.36 -16.56 7.13
C SER A 350 -17.52 -15.33 7.46
N LEU A 351 -16.73 -15.42 8.53
CA LEU A 351 -15.69 -14.45 8.87
C LEU A 351 -14.78 -14.18 7.66
N PHE A 352 -14.70 -15.12 6.72
CA PHE A 352 -13.89 -15.04 5.52
C PHE A 352 -14.79 -15.20 4.28
N PRO A 353 -15.05 -14.13 3.52
CA PRO A 353 -15.86 -14.24 2.32
C PRO A 353 -15.15 -15.19 1.35
N ARG A 354 -15.83 -16.25 0.91
CA ARG A 354 -15.33 -17.07 -0.20
C ARG A 354 -15.29 -16.16 -1.43
N ALA A 355 -14.22 -16.24 -2.22
CA ALA A 355 -14.06 -15.39 -3.38
C ALA A 355 -15.27 -15.59 -4.31
N LEU A 356 -16.11 -14.57 -4.42
CA LEU A 356 -17.16 -14.54 -5.42
C LEU A 356 -16.45 -14.24 -6.74
N SER A 357 -16.35 -15.27 -7.59
CA SER A 357 -15.72 -15.28 -8.91
C SER A 357 -14.18 -15.36 -8.91
N LEU A 358 -13.66 -16.45 -9.47
CA LEU A 358 -12.25 -16.61 -9.88
C LEU A 358 -11.86 -15.72 -11.07
N HIS A 359 -12.83 -15.07 -11.72
CA HIS A 359 -12.55 -14.23 -12.87
C HIS A 359 -12.22 -12.82 -12.40
N HIS A 360 -10.92 -12.54 -12.26
CA HIS A 360 -10.49 -11.23 -12.72
C HIS A 360 -10.99 -11.09 -14.16
N SER A 361 -11.74 -10.04 -14.45
CA SER A 361 -12.13 -9.73 -15.83
C SER A 361 -10.88 -9.54 -16.71
N LYS A 362 -9.74 -9.15 -16.11
CA LYS A 362 -8.44 -8.93 -16.78
C LYS A 362 -7.25 -9.33 -15.89
N PRO A 363 -6.22 -10.02 -16.43
CA PRO A 363 -5.04 -10.37 -15.66
C PRO A 363 -4.21 -9.13 -15.29
N GLU A 364 -3.55 -9.14 -14.13
CA GLU A 364 -2.69 -8.04 -13.66
C GLU A 364 -1.62 -7.65 -14.70
N SER A 365 -1.09 -8.64 -15.40
CA SER A 365 -0.14 -8.50 -16.50
C SER A 365 -0.63 -7.61 -17.64
N GLU A 366 -1.95 -7.46 -17.82
CA GLU A 366 -2.54 -6.58 -18.84
C GLU A 366 -3.00 -5.24 -18.27
N ILE A 367 -3.08 -5.08 -16.95
CA ILE A 367 -3.47 -3.81 -16.32
C ILE A 367 -2.24 -2.92 -16.11
N GLY A 368 -1.16 -3.47 -15.56
CA GLY A 368 0.09 -2.73 -15.34
C GLY A 368 0.84 -3.27 -14.14
N VAL A 369 2.15 -3.46 -14.27
CA VAL A 369 3.02 -4.01 -13.21
C VAL A 369 4.00 -2.98 -12.64
N ALA A 370 4.43 -2.00 -13.44
CA ALA A 370 5.32 -0.93 -13.02
C ALA A 370 4.85 0.40 -13.62
N SER A 371 4.99 1.50 -12.88
CA SER A 371 4.68 2.83 -13.39
C SER A 371 5.89 3.42 -14.12
N ALA A 372 5.65 4.15 -15.21
CA ALA A 372 6.61 5.13 -15.72
C ALA A 372 6.69 6.32 -14.75
N TYR A 373 7.82 7.01 -14.70
CA TYR A 373 8.02 8.15 -13.79
C TYR A 373 6.99 9.26 -14.06
N ASP A 374 6.71 9.63 -15.30
CA ASP A 374 5.81 10.68 -15.79
C ASP A 374 4.34 10.48 -15.41
N ASP A 375 4.00 9.32 -14.84
CA ASP A 375 2.68 8.94 -14.37
C ASP A 375 1.62 8.93 -15.49
N ARG A 376 2.05 8.68 -16.74
CA ARG A 376 1.18 8.62 -17.92
C ARG A 376 1.00 7.22 -18.46
N SER A 377 1.89 6.29 -18.09
CA SER A 377 1.83 4.92 -18.56
C SER A 377 2.35 3.91 -17.54
N MET A 378 1.96 2.66 -17.74
CA MET A 378 2.39 1.53 -16.96
C MET A 378 2.95 0.44 -17.87
N LEU A 379 4.03 -0.19 -17.46
CA LEU A 379 4.54 -1.41 -18.08
C LEU A 379 3.50 -2.52 -17.92
N ILE A 380 3.17 -3.21 -19.02
CA ILE A 380 2.38 -4.44 -19.00
C ILE A 380 3.24 -5.60 -19.50
N THR A 381 3.22 -6.73 -18.80
CA THR A 381 3.93 -7.94 -19.23
C THR A 381 3.42 -9.16 -18.47
N ASN A 382 3.40 -10.30 -19.14
CA ASN A 382 3.18 -11.62 -18.53
C ASN A 382 4.48 -12.44 -18.39
N LEU A 383 5.64 -11.81 -18.61
CA LEU A 383 6.93 -12.43 -18.38
C LEU A 383 7.17 -12.61 -16.87
N ASN A 384 8.17 -13.43 -16.51
CA ASN A 384 8.51 -13.63 -15.11
C ASN A 384 9.04 -12.34 -14.50
N PHE A 385 8.70 -12.11 -13.23
CA PHE A 385 9.17 -10.97 -12.47
C PHE A 385 10.70 -10.87 -12.47
N SER A 386 11.21 -9.69 -12.83
CA SER A 386 12.57 -9.24 -12.56
C SER A 386 12.51 -7.93 -11.78
N ARG A 387 13.46 -7.72 -10.87
CA ARG A 387 13.62 -6.44 -10.15
C ARG A 387 13.91 -5.27 -11.10
N GLU A 388 14.33 -5.58 -12.32
CA GLU A 388 14.67 -4.61 -13.37
C GLU A 388 13.46 -4.15 -14.18
N TRP A 389 12.24 -4.68 -13.97
CA TRP A 389 11.05 -4.23 -14.69
C TRP A 389 10.89 -2.70 -14.77
N PRO A 390 11.10 -1.92 -13.69
CA PRO A 390 10.99 -0.47 -13.77
C PRO A 390 11.98 0.17 -14.75
N LEU A 391 13.14 -0.44 -15.00
CA LEU A 391 14.15 0.04 -15.96
C LEU A 391 13.65 0.00 -17.41
N ALA A 392 12.60 -0.77 -17.70
CA ALA A 392 11.98 -0.76 -19.03
C ALA A 392 11.24 0.56 -19.32
N VAL A 393 10.92 1.36 -18.31
CA VAL A 393 10.06 2.56 -18.38
C VAL A 393 10.61 3.72 -17.53
N ASP A 394 11.92 3.81 -17.32
CA ASP A 394 12.55 4.86 -16.51
C ASP A 394 13.11 6.04 -17.35
N GLY A 395 13.02 5.93 -18.68
CA GLY A 395 13.51 6.93 -19.63
C GLY A 395 15.04 6.97 -19.77
N GLU A 396 15.79 6.01 -19.22
CA GLU A 396 17.26 6.02 -19.25
C GLU A 396 17.82 4.86 -20.10
N LEU A 397 18.26 5.17 -21.32
CA LEU A 397 18.84 4.21 -22.28
C LEU A 397 20.10 3.49 -21.81
N SER A 398 20.75 3.97 -20.75
CA SER A 398 21.92 3.31 -20.14
C SER A 398 21.52 2.09 -19.30
N THR A 399 20.22 1.95 -19.02
CA THR A 399 19.63 0.92 -18.18
C THR A 399 18.65 0.11 -19.01
N CYS A 400 18.58 -1.19 -18.74
CA CYS A 400 17.67 -2.06 -19.47
C CYS A 400 17.16 -3.16 -18.55
N TRP A 401 15.94 -3.59 -18.82
CA TRP A 401 15.46 -4.89 -18.38
C TRP A 401 15.86 -5.96 -19.40
N GLU A 402 16.44 -7.06 -18.93
CA GLU A 402 16.76 -8.22 -19.75
C GLU A 402 15.92 -9.44 -19.36
N HIS A 403 15.39 -10.13 -20.37
CA HIS A 403 14.73 -11.41 -20.22
C HIS A 403 15.43 -12.45 -21.10
N LEU A 404 16.31 -13.24 -20.48
CA LEU A 404 17.33 -14.02 -21.17
C LEU A 404 16.89 -15.43 -21.61
N SER A 405 15.77 -15.98 -21.13
CA SER A 405 15.38 -17.35 -21.50
C SER A 405 13.94 -17.72 -21.16
N GLY A 406 13.39 -18.69 -21.93
CA GLY A 406 12.14 -19.38 -21.58
C GLY A 406 10.84 -18.69 -22.01
N THR A 407 10.92 -17.75 -22.97
CA THR A 407 9.75 -17.08 -23.55
C THR A 407 8.82 -18.09 -24.21
N LYS A 408 7.53 -18.00 -23.89
CA LYS A 408 6.49 -18.86 -24.44
C LYS A 408 5.71 -18.09 -25.49
N HIS A 409 5.02 -18.81 -26.38
CA HIS A 409 4.03 -18.17 -27.24
C HIS A 409 2.98 -17.44 -26.40
N GLY A 410 2.56 -16.26 -26.85
CA GLY A 410 1.67 -15.37 -26.11
C GLY A 410 2.37 -14.57 -25.00
N SER A 411 3.69 -14.73 -24.81
CA SER A 411 4.46 -13.81 -23.96
C SER A 411 4.49 -12.41 -24.60
N PHE A 412 4.31 -11.38 -23.77
CA PHE A 412 4.25 -10.00 -24.23
C PHE A 412 4.92 -9.01 -23.27
N VAL A 413 5.29 -7.86 -23.82
CA VAL A 413 5.66 -6.65 -23.09
C VAL A 413 5.09 -5.44 -23.80
N GLY A 414 4.64 -4.45 -23.06
CA GLY A 414 4.08 -3.25 -23.64
C GLY A 414 3.75 -2.18 -22.64
N LEU A 415 2.87 -1.27 -23.05
CA LEU A 415 2.45 -0.13 -22.26
C LEU A 415 0.92 -0.08 -22.15
N ASN A 416 0.43 0.28 -20.98
CA ASN A 416 -0.93 0.72 -20.75
C ASN A 416 -0.93 2.21 -20.40
N PHE A 417 -1.64 3.03 -21.16
CA PHE A 417 -1.65 4.48 -20.96
C PHE A 417 -2.75 4.87 -19.99
N VAL A 418 -2.51 5.80 -19.06
CA VAL A 418 -3.53 6.35 -18.14
C VAL A 418 -4.71 6.90 -18.95
N LYS A 419 -4.41 7.72 -19.96
CA LYS A 419 -5.36 8.22 -20.94
C LYS A 419 -5.13 7.56 -22.29
N SER A 420 -6.20 7.27 -23.01
CA SER A 420 -6.08 6.84 -24.39
C SER A 420 -5.46 7.95 -25.24
N ILE A 421 -4.55 7.58 -26.14
CA ILE A 421 -3.77 8.50 -26.98
C ILE A 421 -3.81 8.06 -28.44
N HIS A 422 -3.56 8.99 -29.35
CA HIS A 422 -3.26 8.64 -30.73
C HIS A 422 -1.80 8.21 -30.84
N ILE A 423 -1.52 7.19 -31.65
CA ILE A 423 -0.16 6.71 -31.87
C ILE A 423 0.12 6.68 -33.37
N ASN A 424 0.95 7.61 -33.80
CA ASN A 424 1.47 7.71 -35.16
C ASN A 424 2.77 6.92 -35.30
N GLN A 425 3.58 6.88 -34.24
CA GLN A 425 4.86 6.19 -34.21
C GLN A 425 5.13 5.61 -32.84
N LEU A 426 5.60 4.37 -32.81
CA LEU A 426 6.13 3.71 -31.62
C LEU A 426 7.61 3.42 -31.86
N THR A 427 8.45 3.85 -30.93
CA THR A 427 9.87 3.51 -30.91
C THR A 427 10.17 2.66 -29.70
N PHE A 428 10.86 1.55 -29.93
CA PHE A 428 11.38 0.65 -28.91
C PHE A 428 12.90 0.65 -28.94
N PHE A 429 13.54 0.72 -27.77
CA PHE A 429 14.99 0.65 -27.63
C PHE A 429 15.37 -0.63 -26.91
N GLY A 430 16.29 -1.41 -27.50
CA GLY A 430 16.79 -2.61 -26.84
C GLY A 430 17.30 -3.66 -27.83
N LYS A 431 16.96 -4.92 -27.57
CA LYS A 431 17.36 -6.06 -28.40
C LYS A 431 16.19 -7.04 -28.52
N ILE A 432 15.74 -7.29 -29.75
CA ILE A 432 14.74 -8.29 -30.10
C ILE A 432 15.10 -8.92 -31.46
N ALA A 433 14.69 -10.16 -31.68
CA ALA A 433 14.55 -10.72 -33.03
C ALA A 433 13.20 -10.24 -33.58
N ALA A 434 13.19 -9.16 -34.37
CA ALA A 434 11.95 -8.48 -34.78
C ALA A 434 10.97 -9.40 -35.53
N GLU A 435 11.47 -10.44 -36.18
CA GLU A 435 10.71 -11.49 -36.86
C GLU A 435 9.88 -12.36 -35.91
N ASP A 436 10.26 -12.47 -34.63
CA ASP A 436 9.59 -13.31 -33.64
C ASP A 436 8.48 -12.55 -32.88
N TRP A 437 8.39 -11.23 -33.04
CA TRP A 437 7.52 -10.36 -32.24
C TRP A 437 6.53 -9.58 -33.12
N GLY A 438 5.24 -9.76 -32.87
CA GLY A 438 4.17 -8.97 -33.47
C GLY A 438 3.83 -7.75 -32.62
N LEU A 439 3.38 -6.67 -33.26
CA LEU A 439 2.82 -5.50 -32.60
C LEU A 439 1.29 -5.63 -32.50
N GLU A 440 0.74 -5.48 -31.30
CA GLU A 440 -0.69 -5.40 -31.06
C GLU A 440 -1.04 -4.10 -30.35
N VAL A 441 -2.22 -3.58 -30.67
CA VAL A 441 -2.74 -2.32 -30.15
C VAL A 441 -4.15 -2.55 -29.64
N TYR A 442 -4.47 -2.04 -28.45
CA TYR A 442 -5.79 -2.17 -27.85
C TYR A 442 -6.61 -0.91 -28.09
N SER A 443 -7.64 -1.03 -28.93
CA SER A 443 -8.57 0.06 -29.27
C SER A 443 -9.38 0.46 -28.04
N ALA A 444 -9.38 1.76 -27.70
CA ALA A 444 -10.18 2.29 -26.61
C ALA A 444 -11.68 2.25 -26.92
N GLU A 445 -12.05 2.32 -28.20
CA GLU A 445 -13.43 2.33 -28.69
C GLU A 445 -14.00 0.91 -28.72
N ASP A 446 -13.32 0.00 -29.43
CA ASP A 446 -13.79 -1.38 -29.63
C ASP A 446 -13.48 -2.30 -28.47
N ARG A 447 -12.55 -1.89 -27.59
CA ARG A 447 -12.08 -2.67 -26.42
C ARG A 447 -11.51 -4.04 -26.81
N THR A 448 -10.85 -4.10 -27.95
CA THR A 448 -10.23 -5.30 -28.50
C THR A 448 -8.77 -5.06 -28.88
N TRP A 449 -7.98 -6.14 -28.83
CA TRP A 449 -6.62 -6.15 -29.38
C TRP A 449 -6.67 -6.32 -30.89
N VAL A 450 -5.92 -5.48 -31.61
CA VAL A 450 -5.80 -5.48 -33.07
C VAL A 450 -4.32 -5.62 -33.43
N SER A 451 -3.98 -6.68 -34.18
CA SER A 451 -2.61 -6.91 -34.65
C SER A 451 -2.27 -5.95 -35.79
N GLN A 452 -1.11 -5.32 -35.70
CA GLN A 452 -0.61 -4.36 -36.69
C GLN A 452 0.37 -5.06 -37.64
N PRO A 453 0.11 -5.08 -38.96
CA PRO A 453 0.97 -5.72 -39.94
C PRO A 453 2.18 -4.83 -40.30
N VAL A 454 2.93 -4.38 -39.28
CA VAL A 454 4.04 -3.43 -39.41
C VAL A 454 5.34 -4.09 -38.98
N ILE A 455 6.35 -4.02 -39.86
CA ILE A 455 7.72 -4.47 -39.55
C ILE A 455 8.50 -3.25 -39.08
N PRO A 456 9.24 -3.33 -37.96
CA PRO A 456 10.00 -2.20 -37.47
C PRO A 456 11.20 -1.89 -38.36
N THR A 457 11.50 -0.60 -38.52
CA THR A 457 12.79 -0.17 -39.07
C THR A 457 13.85 -0.24 -37.99
N GLN A 458 14.92 -1.00 -38.21
CA GLN A 458 16.02 -1.19 -37.26
C GLN A 458 17.17 -0.20 -37.52
N ILE A 459 17.64 0.47 -36.47
CA ILE A 459 18.74 1.45 -36.52
C ILE A 459 19.74 1.10 -35.40
N THR A 460 20.99 0.78 -35.76
CA THR A 460 22.02 0.24 -34.83
C THR A 460 23.11 1.24 -34.42
N HIS A 461 23.12 2.45 -34.98
CA HIS A 461 24.18 3.45 -34.77
C HIS A 461 23.76 4.57 -33.79
N GLN A 462 23.51 4.24 -32.52
CA GLN A 462 23.24 5.25 -31.47
C GLN A 462 24.26 5.14 -30.33
N GLU A 463 24.55 6.26 -29.67
CA GLU A 463 25.27 6.32 -28.40
C GLU A 463 24.26 6.62 -27.29
N PRO A 464 24.10 5.78 -26.25
CA PRO A 464 24.77 4.48 -26.01
C PRO A 464 24.37 3.42 -27.06
N PRO A 465 25.16 2.33 -27.25
CA PRO A 465 24.96 1.32 -28.29
C PRO A 465 23.71 0.46 -28.02
N VAL A 466 22.54 1.03 -28.28
CA VAL A 466 21.23 0.39 -28.17
C VAL A 466 20.57 0.40 -29.54
N THR A 467 19.97 -0.72 -29.93
CA THR A 467 19.27 -0.79 -31.21
C THR A 467 17.91 -0.12 -31.08
N LYS A 468 17.62 0.80 -32.00
CA LYS A 468 16.34 1.48 -32.12
C LYS A 468 15.46 0.75 -33.14
N PHE A 469 14.24 0.41 -32.74
CA PHE A 469 13.22 -0.22 -33.57
C PHE A 469 12.03 0.75 -33.72
N VAL A 470 11.72 1.15 -34.95
CA VAL A 470 10.69 2.16 -35.23
C VAL A 470 9.50 1.53 -35.97
N TYR A 471 8.33 1.57 -35.35
CA TYR A 471 7.06 1.16 -35.93
C TYR A 471 6.28 2.40 -36.36
N ASN A 472 6.06 2.57 -37.67
CA ASN A 472 5.25 3.65 -38.21
C ASN A 472 3.80 3.17 -38.33
N LEU A 473 2.92 3.74 -37.51
CA LEU A 473 1.51 3.38 -37.44
C LEU A 473 0.63 4.34 -38.24
N SER A 474 1.14 5.51 -38.64
CA SER A 474 0.43 6.53 -39.42
C SER A 474 -0.17 6.06 -40.76
N ALA A 475 0.28 4.92 -41.29
CA ALA A 475 -0.24 4.34 -42.54
C ALA A 475 -1.36 3.31 -42.32
N THR A 476 -1.65 2.90 -41.08
CA THR A 476 -2.72 1.94 -40.79
C THR A 476 -4.04 2.68 -40.54
N ALA A 477 -5.16 2.04 -40.90
CA ALA A 477 -6.50 2.59 -40.67
C ALA A 477 -6.75 2.88 -39.17
N ASP A 478 -6.03 2.19 -38.29
CA ASP A 478 -6.12 2.33 -36.84
C ASP A 478 -5.38 3.56 -36.27
N SER A 479 -4.56 4.26 -37.07
CA SER A 479 -3.86 5.48 -36.64
C SER A 479 -4.78 6.60 -36.16
N GLN A 480 -6.03 6.60 -36.63
CA GLN A 480 -7.04 7.59 -36.21
C GLN A 480 -7.78 7.17 -34.93
N SER A 481 -7.67 5.92 -34.50
CA SER A 481 -8.33 5.42 -33.30
C SER A 481 -7.55 5.79 -32.03
N LEU A 482 -8.26 5.97 -30.92
CA LEU A 482 -7.63 6.15 -29.62
C LEU A 482 -7.11 4.81 -29.09
N VAL A 483 -5.82 4.76 -28.80
CA VAL A 483 -5.13 3.59 -28.26
C VAL A 483 -5.06 3.68 -26.75
N LYS A 484 -5.51 2.63 -26.06
CA LYS A 484 -5.38 2.51 -24.60
C LYS A 484 -4.18 1.67 -24.18
N LYS A 485 -3.82 0.64 -24.94
CA LYS A 485 -2.66 -0.23 -24.67
C LYS A 485 -1.95 -0.59 -25.95
N LEU A 486 -0.67 -0.91 -25.84
CA LEU A 486 0.10 -1.54 -26.92
C LEU A 486 0.98 -2.62 -26.33
N ARG A 487 1.32 -3.64 -27.13
CA ARG A 487 2.28 -4.67 -26.74
C ARG A 487 3.02 -5.25 -27.93
N LEU A 488 4.27 -5.60 -27.69
CA LEU A 488 5.02 -6.56 -28.49
C LEU A 488 4.70 -7.95 -27.92
N ILE A 489 4.23 -8.87 -28.77
CA ILE A 489 3.80 -10.21 -28.39
C ILE A 489 4.42 -11.26 -29.30
N ILE A 490 4.82 -12.39 -28.74
CA ILE A 490 5.24 -13.56 -29.51
C ILE A 490 3.98 -14.26 -30.05
N PRO A 491 3.76 -14.32 -31.39
CA PRO A 491 2.58 -14.95 -31.96
C PRO A 491 2.50 -16.45 -31.60
N GLN A 492 1.29 -16.97 -31.49
CA GLN A 492 1.08 -18.41 -31.25
C GLN A 492 1.48 -19.31 -32.42
N THR A 493 1.69 -18.72 -33.59
CA THR A 493 2.00 -19.44 -34.83
C THR A 493 3.49 -19.52 -35.16
N SER A 494 4.38 -18.91 -34.36
CA SER A 494 5.82 -19.04 -34.60
C SER A 494 6.31 -20.45 -34.27
N SER A 495 7.17 -21.02 -35.11
CA SER A 495 7.71 -22.38 -34.93
C SER A 495 9.09 -22.40 -34.29
N SER A 496 9.72 -21.24 -34.14
CA SER A 496 11.03 -21.03 -33.50
C SER A 496 10.87 -20.90 -31.98
N SER A 497 11.86 -21.40 -31.23
CA SER A 497 12.02 -21.01 -29.83
C SER A 497 12.41 -19.53 -29.80
N PRO A 498 11.54 -18.63 -29.31
CA PRO A 498 11.77 -17.19 -29.42
C PRO A 498 13.01 -16.78 -28.63
N SER A 499 13.81 -15.87 -29.19
CA SER A 499 14.97 -15.33 -28.49
C SER A 499 14.56 -14.51 -27.27
N GLY A 500 15.46 -14.36 -26.31
CA GLY A 500 15.30 -13.39 -25.23
C GLY A 500 15.12 -11.95 -25.74
N MET A 501 14.68 -11.06 -24.86
CA MET A 501 14.41 -9.65 -25.16
C MET A 501 15.10 -8.75 -24.14
N THR A 502 15.63 -7.63 -24.61
CA THR A 502 16.14 -6.54 -23.77
C THR A 502 15.33 -5.29 -24.06
N VAL A 503 14.81 -4.61 -23.03
CA VAL A 503 14.04 -3.37 -23.13
C VAL A 503 14.75 -2.27 -22.35
N CYS A 504 15.16 -1.22 -23.04
CA CYS A 504 15.88 -0.07 -22.44
C CYS A 504 15.05 1.22 -22.46
N GLY A 505 13.89 1.23 -23.14
CA GLY A 505 13.02 2.40 -23.16
C GLY A 505 12.04 2.41 -24.33
N TRP A 506 11.13 3.37 -24.26
CA TRP A 506 10.05 3.56 -25.23
C TRP A 506 9.91 5.04 -25.59
N MET A 507 9.56 5.32 -26.85
CA MET A 507 9.00 6.60 -27.23
C MET A 507 7.70 6.40 -27.99
N VAL A 508 6.74 7.28 -27.74
CA VAL A 508 5.45 7.31 -28.42
C VAL A 508 5.30 8.68 -29.05
N ASN A 509 5.09 8.73 -30.37
CA ASN A 509 5.06 9.98 -31.15
C ASN A 509 6.28 10.89 -30.91
N GLU A 510 7.46 10.28 -30.78
CA GLU A 510 8.72 10.96 -30.46
C GLU A 510 8.82 11.55 -29.04
N ASP A 511 7.82 11.36 -28.19
CA ASP A 511 7.88 11.70 -26.78
C ASP A 511 8.37 10.50 -25.96
N TRP A 512 9.31 10.73 -25.05
CA TRP A 512 9.79 9.70 -24.14
C TRP A 512 8.72 9.25 -23.17
N VAL A 513 8.62 7.94 -22.99
CA VAL A 513 7.97 7.35 -21.83
C VAL A 513 9.01 7.36 -20.71
N VAL A 514 8.87 8.31 -19.79
CA VAL A 514 9.78 8.50 -18.65
C VAL A 514 9.08 8.08 -17.41
#